data_AF-A0A382KZF8-F1
#
_entry.id   AF-A0A382KZF8-F1
#
_cell.length_a   1.000
_cell.length_b   1.000
_cell.length_c   1.000
_cell.angle_alpha   90.00
_cell.angle_beta   90.00
_cell.angle_gamma   90.00
#
_symmetry.space_group_name_H-M   'P 1'
#
loop_
_entity.id
_entity.type
_entity.pdbx_description
1 polymer ?
#
loop_
_entity_poly.entity_id
_entity_poly.type
_entity_poly.pdbx_seq_one_letter_code
_entity_poly.pdbx_strand_id
1 'polypeptide(L)'
;MNDWILKLTGETVEAGSEVVDSQLGFHGGVEWGWIALLVVAFAMVIWVSYRWLPAELSSGRKAMLVFLRVAFLVLLLGVLLRPVLTLSLERKIRQTLLVLIDSSRSMAIADPRVMDEDIKRAAIAKGHLDARKGLEQELEEGRAEEFKVLARTNVLQSVLSDETLNLLPELSEKFDLVTFTFGLGGQVRELQRAHRVQEDDPNTPVAKLTLKDFPWIDELGAVHSATAMGDSLRETLNRKRGQSLAGIWVISDGAHNTGVQPRTVGSELSNAGVPLYFYGVGITSPRDIIITEMDAPPAAFLEDELLVRVRVRSQGLAGENGQLILTLNGDTVAEETVAFGPDGEQQIP
;
A
#
# COMPACT_ATOMS: atom_id res chain seq x y z
N MET A 1 29.05 -4.18 1.01
CA MET A 1 30.53 -4.14 0.87
C MET A 1 30.97 -5.52 0.38
N ASN A 2 31.69 -5.58 -0.75
CA ASN A 2 32.38 -6.75 -1.35
C ASN A 2 31.89 -7.23 -2.73
N ASP A 3 31.71 -6.29 -3.66
CA ASP A 3 31.48 -6.55 -5.09
C ASP A 3 32.69 -7.22 -5.80
N TRP A 4 33.90 -7.11 -5.21
CA TRP A 4 35.12 -7.71 -5.76
C TRP A 4 35.19 -9.24 -5.64
N ILE A 5 34.53 -9.81 -4.63
CA ILE A 5 34.53 -11.26 -4.39
C ILE A 5 33.68 -11.97 -5.45
N LEU A 6 32.53 -11.39 -5.78
CA LEU A 6 31.62 -11.88 -6.82
C LEU A 6 32.28 -11.89 -8.20
N LYS A 7 33.07 -10.85 -8.51
CA LYS A 7 33.88 -10.80 -9.74
C LYS A 7 34.95 -11.90 -9.81
N LEU A 8 35.44 -12.38 -8.67
CA LEU A 8 36.49 -13.40 -8.61
C LEU A 8 35.92 -14.83 -8.68
N THR A 9 34.70 -15.05 -8.16
CA THR A 9 34.03 -16.36 -8.14
C THR A 9 33.21 -16.64 -9.40
N GLY A 10 32.94 -15.62 -10.22
CA GLY A 10 32.18 -15.76 -11.47
C GLY A 10 30.68 -16.02 -11.25
N GLU A 11 30.18 -15.87 -10.03
CA GLU A 11 28.75 -15.98 -9.75
C GLU A 11 28.03 -14.67 -10.05
N THR A 12 27.04 -14.74 -10.94
CA THR A 12 26.13 -13.65 -11.23
C THR A 12 25.06 -13.59 -10.15
N VAL A 13 25.11 -12.55 -9.33
CA VAL A 13 24.10 -12.31 -8.30
C VAL A 13 22.80 -11.86 -8.96
N GLU A 14 21.68 -12.53 -8.66
CA GLU A 14 20.35 -12.11 -9.12
C GLU A 14 19.99 -10.73 -8.55
N ALA A 15 19.35 -9.92 -9.38
CA ALA A 15 19.06 -8.52 -9.08
C ALA A 15 18.29 -8.33 -7.76
N GLY A 16 18.84 -7.50 -6.86
CA GLY A 16 18.20 -7.10 -5.60
C GLY A 16 18.57 -7.91 -4.35
N SER A 17 19.65 -8.69 -4.39
CA SER A 17 20.19 -9.39 -3.22
C SER A 17 21.42 -8.65 -2.65
N GLU A 18 21.43 -8.44 -1.33
CA GLU A 18 22.56 -7.84 -0.63
C GLU A 18 23.39 -8.92 0.08
N VAL A 19 24.72 -8.81 -0.01
CA VAL A 19 25.64 -9.65 0.76
C VAL A 19 25.67 -9.13 2.19
N VAL A 20 24.97 -9.83 3.08
CA VAL A 20 24.84 -9.45 4.50
C VAL A 20 26.05 -9.92 5.31
N ASP A 21 26.62 -11.08 4.96
CA ASP A 21 27.77 -11.64 5.66
C ASP A 21 28.67 -12.44 4.71
N SER A 22 29.98 -12.36 4.93
CA SER A 22 30.99 -13.13 4.22
C SER A 22 31.84 -13.85 5.25
N GLN A 23 31.54 -15.12 5.51
CA GLN A 23 32.31 -15.94 6.44
C GLN A 23 33.21 -16.90 5.66
N LEU A 24 34.50 -16.91 6.02
CA LEU A 24 35.44 -17.93 5.57
C LEU A 24 35.35 -19.11 6.53
N GLY A 25 34.75 -20.21 6.08
CA GLY A 25 34.57 -21.43 6.87
C GLY A 25 35.48 -22.55 6.39
N PHE A 26 35.77 -23.49 7.28
CA PHE A 26 36.37 -24.78 6.92
C PHE A 26 35.28 -25.84 7.00
N HIS A 27 35.06 -26.56 5.90
CA HIS A 27 34.04 -27.61 5.89
C HIS A 27 34.53 -28.79 6.75
N GLY A 28 33.80 -29.13 7.84
CA GLY A 28 34.07 -30.33 8.63
C GLY A 28 34.37 -30.14 10.13
N GLY A 29 34.14 -28.95 10.71
CA GLY A 29 34.29 -28.77 12.16
C GLY A 29 35.70 -29.13 12.66
N VAL A 30 36.73 -28.80 11.86
CA VAL A 30 38.12 -29.09 12.20
C VAL A 30 38.48 -28.32 13.46
N GLU A 31 38.46 -29.00 14.61
CA GLU A 31 38.85 -28.39 15.86
C GLU A 31 40.30 -27.90 15.77
N TRP A 32 40.58 -26.74 16.37
CA TRP A 32 41.91 -26.12 16.38
C TRP A 32 43.04 -27.08 16.79
N GLY A 33 42.72 -28.13 17.55
CA GLY A 33 43.64 -29.21 17.92
C GLY A 33 44.22 -29.98 16.72
N TRP A 34 43.44 -30.26 15.68
CA TRP A 34 43.92 -30.96 14.48
C TRP A 34 44.84 -30.07 13.64
N ILE A 35 44.54 -28.77 13.57
CA ILE A 35 45.40 -27.78 12.93
C ILE A 35 46.75 -27.71 13.66
N ALA A 36 46.74 -27.63 14.99
CA ALA A 36 47.95 -27.60 15.79
C ALA A 36 48.80 -28.88 15.63
N LEU A 37 48.15 -30.06 15.61
CA LEU A 37 48.83 -31.34 15.41
C LEU A 37 49.48 -31.42 14.02
N LEU A 38 48.79 -30.96 12.98
CA LEU A 38 49.34 -30.90 11.62
C LEU A 38 50.53 -29.94 11.52
N VAL A 39 50.48 -28.78 12.16
CA VAL A 39 51.62 -27.83 12.19
C VAL A 39 52.85 -28.48 12.86
N VAL A 40 52.66 -29.20 13.96
CA VAL A 40 53.75 -29.91 14.65
C VAL A 40 54.33 -31.03 13.78
N ALA A 41 53.47 -31.82 13.12
CA ALA A 41 53.91 -32.87 12.20
C ALA A 41 54.72 -32.29 11.03
N PHE A 42 54.30 -31.15 10.48
CA PHE A 42 55.03 -30.44 9.43
C PHE A 42 56.40 -29.95 9.89
N ALA A 43 56.47 -29.32 11.06
CA ALA A 43 57.73 -28.85 11.63
C ALA A 43 58.72 -30.01 11.83
N MET A 44 58.22 -31.17 12.26
CA MET A 44 59.03 -32.39 12.41
C MET A 44 59.55 -32.91 11.05
N VAL A 45 58.70 -32.97 10.03
CA VAL A 45 59.11 -33.40 8.67
C VAL A 45 60.15 -32.46 8.07
N ILE A 46 60.00 -31.15 8.28
CA ILE A 46 60.99 -30.14 7.84
C ILE A 46 62.32 -30.34 8.56
N TRP A 47 62.29 -30.53 9.87
CA TRP A 47 63.49 -30.73 10.69
C TRP A 47 64.25 -32.02 10.31
N VAL A 48 63.53 -33.13 10.15
CA VAL A 48 64.11 -34.41 9.71
C VAL A 48 64.65 -34.30 8.29
N SER A 49 63.90 -33.67 7.38
CA SER A 49 64.33 -33.44 6.01
C SER A 49 65.61 -32.61 5.93
N TYR A 50 65.81 -31.65 6.82
CA TYR A 50 67.03 -30.84 6.86
C TYR A 50 68.22 -31.65 7.40
N ARG A 51 67.99 -32.52 8.39
CA ARG A 51 69.03 -33.35 9.00
C ARG A 51 69.49 -34.53 8.14
N TRP A 52 68.62 -35.06 7.29
CA TRP A 52 68.89 -36.27 6.51
C TRP A 52 69.33 -35.99 5.06
N LEU A 53 69.57 -34.73 4.69
CA LEU A 53 70.05 -34.40 3.35
C LEU A 53 71.56 -34.70 3.21
N PRO A 54 72.01 -35.42 2.16
CA PRO A 54 73.42 -35.74 1.93
C PRO A 54 74.33 -34.51 1.98
N ALA A 55 75.53 -34.67 2.54
CA ALA A 55 76.50 -33.60 2.71
C ALA A 55 76.97 -32.96 1.39
N GLU A 56 76.81 -33.68 0.26
CA GLU A 56 77.36 -33.34 -1.07
C GLU A 56 76.56 -32.29 -1.87
N LEU A 57 75.40 -31.85 -1.38
CA LEU A 57 74.56 -30.85 -2.05
C LEU A 57 74.89 -29.42 -1.62
N SER A 58 74.97 -28.49 -2.57
CA SER A 58 75.16 -27.06 -2.28
C SER A 58 73.98 -26.51 -1.48
N SER A 59 74.26 -25.57 -0.57
CA SER A 59 73.28 -25.00 0.37
C SER A 59 72.02 -24.42 -0.32
N GLY A 60 72.16 -23.90 -1.55
CA GLY A 60 71.03 -23.41 -2.34
C GLY A 60 70.08 -24.51 -2.83
N ARG A 61 70.61 -25.67 -3.26
CA ARG A 61 69.77 -26.81 -3.68
C ARG A 61 69.07 -27.46 -2.48
N LYS A 62 69.73 -27.49 -1.32
CA LYS A 62 69.12 -27.94 -0.06
C LYS A 62 67.92 -27.05 0.31
N ALA A 63 68.09 -25.72 0.25
CA ALA A 63 67.02 -24.77 0.50
C ALA A 63 65.85 -24.93 -0.48
N MET A 64 66.14 -25.10 -1.77
CA MET A 64 65.13 -25.31 -2.83
C MET A 64 64.28 -26.58 -2.58
N LEU A 65 64.90 -27.70 -2.22
CA LEU A 65 64.19 -28.95 -1.96
C LEU A 65 63.32 -28.87 -0.70
N VAL A 66 63.80 -28.20 0.35
CA VAL A 66 63.01 -27.95 1.56
C VAL A 66 61.84 -27.04 1.25
N PHE A 67 62.06 -25.96 0.49
CA PHE A 67 61.00 -25.06 0.06
C PHE A 67 59.90 -25.79 -0.72
N LEU A 68 60.28 -26.58 -1.74
CA LEU A 68 59.32 -27.39 -2.52
C LEU A 68 58.52 -28.37 -1.65
N ARG A 69 59.17 -28.98 -0.66
CA ARG A 69 58.52 -29.92 0.27
C ARG A 69 57.55 -29.20 1.21
N VAL A 70 57.93 -28.04 1.73
CA VAL A 70 57.04 -27.17 2.52
C VAL A 70 55.86 -26.70 1.67
N ALA A 71 56.11 -26.24 0.44
CA ALA A 71 55.07 -25.78 -0.47
C ALA A 71 54.08 -26.90 -0.82
N PHE A 72 54.57 -28.12 -1.11
CA PHE A 72 53.71 -29.28 -1.36
C PHE A 72 52.85 -29.61 -0.15
N LEU A 73 53.44 -29.65 1.04
CA LEU A 73 52.69 -29.97 2.25
C LEU A 73 51.66 -28.87 2.56
N VAL A 74 52.00 -27.58 2.39
CA VAL A 74 51.06 -26.46 2.58
C VAL A 74 49.90 -26.54 1.58
N LEU A 75 50.17 -26.88 0.32
CA LEU A 75 49.12 -27.13 -0.68
C LEU A 75 48.23 -28.30 -0.27
N LEU A 76 48.81 -29.41 0.18
CA LEU A 76 48.08 -30.58 0.66
C LEU A 76 47.17 -30.20 1.85
N LEU A 77 47.68 -29.40 2.78
CA LEU A 77 46.92 -28.90 3.93
C LEU A 77 45.76 -27.99 3.47
N GLY A 78 46.01 -27.09 2.52
CA GLY A 78 44.97 -26.24 1.94
C GLY A 78 43.84 -27.05 1.28
N VAL A 79 44.20 -28.12 0.56
CA VAL A 79 43.21 -29.05 -0.03
C VAL A 79 42.46 -29.84 1.03
N LEU A 80 43.14 -30.29 2.09
CA LEU A 80 42.53 -31.08 3.18
C LEU A 80 41.56 -30.24 4.02
N LEU A 81 41.92 -28.99 4.30
CA LEU A 81 41.09 -28.06 5.08
C LEU A 81 39.85 -27.61 4.31
N ARG A 82 39.81 -27.81 2.98
CA ARG A 82 38.70 -27.44 2.09
C ARG A 82 38.09 -26.09 2.51
N PRO A 83 38.85 -24.98 2.36
CA PRO A 83 38.31 -23.67 2.66
C PRO A 83 37.09 -23.43 1.77
N VAL A 84 35.95 -23.18 2.39
CA VAL A 84 34.71 -22.87 1.68
C VAL A 84 34.33 -21.44 2.04
N LEU A 85 34.11 -20.64 1.01
CA LEU A 85 33.54 -19.31 1.16
C LEU A 85 32.01 -19.45 1.14
N THR A 86 31.36 -19.14 2.26
CA THR A 86 29.89 -19.13 2.33
C THR A 86 29.39 -17.70 2.21
N LEU A 87 28.58 -17.43 1.19
CA LEU A 87 27.92 -16.15 0.97
C LEU A 87 26.45 -16.29 1.36
N SER A 88 25.99 -15.54 2.38
CA SER A 88 24.55 -15.49 2.70
C SER A 88 23.92 -14.31 1.98
N LEU A 89 23.04 -14.59 1.02
CA LEU A 89 22.27 -13.61 0.29
C LEU A 89 20.90 -13.48 0.96
N GLU A 90 20.57 -12.32 1.52
CA GLU A 90 19.24 -12.06 2.07
C GLU A 90 18.40 -11.32 1.02
N ARG A 91 17.28 -11.92 0.62
CA ARG A 91 16.34 -11.31 -0.32
C ARG A 91 15.23 -10.61 0.46
N LYS A 92 15.22 -9.28 0.44
CA LYS A 92 14.06 -8.50 0.89
C LYS A 92 12.93 -8.63 -0.13
N ILE A 93 12.06 -9.62 0.04
CA ILE A 93 10.83 -9.74 -0.74
C ILE A 93 9.89 -8.62 -0.27
N ARG A 94 9.61 -7.66 -1.15
CA ARG A 94 8.62 -6.62 -0.87
C ARG A 94 7.24 -7.27 -0.92
N GLN A 95 6.46 -7.05 0.13
CA GLN A 95 5.09 -7.53 0.20
C GLN A 95 4.19 -6.64 -0.67
N THR A 96 3.13 -7.24 -1.21
CA THR A 96 2.17 -6.52 -2.07
C THR A 96 1.13 -5.80 -1.22
N LEU A 97 0.95 -4.49 -1.45
CA LEU A 97 -0.13 -3.71 -0.85
C LEU A 97 -1.20 -3.49 -1.92
N LEU A 98 -2.40 -4.02 -1.68
CA LEU A 98 -3.53 -3.81 -2.59
C LEU A 98 -4.18 -2.46 -2.29
N VAL A 99 -4.40 -1.65 -3.31
CA VAL A 99 -5.10 -0.37 -3.18
C VAL A 99 -6.43 -0.50 -3.90
N LEU A 100 -7.55 -0.42 -3.18
CA LEU A 100 -8.90 -0.46 -3.76
C LEU A 100 -9.50 0.93 -3.72
N ILE A 101 -9.83 1.45 -4.90
CA ILE A 101 -10.43 2.76 -5.08
C ILE A 101 -11.88 2.58 -5.52
N ASP A 102 -12.80 3.13 -4.75
CA ASP A 102 -14.21 3.16 -5.11
C ASP A 102 -14.44 4.03 -6.34
N SER A 103 -15.05 3.45 -7.37
CA SER A 103 -15.44 4.13 -8.61
C SER A 103 -16.96 4.12 -8.80
N SER A 104 -17.72 4.07 -7.69
CA SER A 104 -19.17 4.24 -7.69
C SER A 104 -19.60 5.70 -7.91
N ARG A 105 -20.85 5.90 -8.36
CA ARG A 105 -21.45 7.22 -8.61
C ARG A 105 -21.51 8.11 -7.37
N SER A 106 -21.49 7.54 -6.17
CA SER A 106 -21.45 8.35 -4.94
C SER A 106 -20.13 9.10 -4.78
N MET A 107 -19.04 8.62 -5.39
CA MET A 107 -17.77 9.34 -5.46
C MET A 107 -17.83 10.58 -6.38
N ALA A 108 -18.77 10.64 -7.33
CA ALA A 108 -18.98 11.83 -8.16
C ALA A 108 -19.70 12.97 -7.43
N ILE A 109 -20.27 12.70 -6.26
CA ILE A 109 -21.07 13.67 -5.52
C ILE A 109 -20.19 14.84 -5.10
N ALA A 110 -20.61 16.05 -5.46
CA ALA A 110 -20.00 17.30 -5.02
C ALA A 110 -20.63 17.72 -3.69
N ASP A 111 -20.04 17.27 -2.59
CA ASP A 111 -20.53 17.57 -1.25
C ASP A 111 -20.43 19.07 -0.95
N PRO A 112 -21.52 19.73 -0.49
CA PRO A 112 -21.47 21.09 0.00
C PRO A 112 -20.87 21.12 1.40
N ARG A 113 -19.66 21.66 1.53
CA ARG A 113 -18.94 21.80 2.80
C ARG A 113 -19.36 23.08 3.50
N VAL A 114 -19.99 22.92 4.65
CA VAL A 114 -20.44 24.02 5.51
C VAL A 114 -19.50 24.21 6.70
N MET A 115 -19.00 23.11 7.25
CA MET A 115 -18.07 23.13 8.38
C MET A 115 -16.68 23.60 7.94
N ASP A 116 -16.10 24.52 8.72
CA ASP A 116 -14.74 25.04 8.48
C ASP A 116 -13.70 23.91 8.39
N GLU A 117 -13.82 22.89 9.24
CA GLU A 117 -12.96 21.71 9.20
C GLU A 117 -13.00 20.98 7.85
N ASP A 118 -14.18 20.84 7.24
CA ASP A 118 -14.33 20.13 5.97
C ASP A 118 -13.76 20.95 4.81
N ILE A 119 -13.95 22.28 4.85
CA ILE A 119 -13.33 23.22 3.90
C ILE A 119 -11.80 23.13 4.01
N LYS A 120 -11.26 23.13 5.23
CA LYS A 120 -9.82 22.99 5.47
C LYS A 120 -9.28 21.63 5.03
N ARG A 121 -9.98 20.52 5.28
CA ARG A 121 -9.61 19.19 4.77
C ARG A 121 -9.54 19.17 3.23
N ALA A 122 -10.49 19.82 2.56
CA ALA A 122 -10.49 19.94 1.11
C ALA A 122 -9.35 20.84 0.61
N ALA A 123 -9.01 21.91 1.33
CA ALA A 123 -7.86 22.77 1.02
C ALA A 123 -6.53 22.02 1.20
N ILE A 124 -6.39 21.19 2.24
CA ILE A 124 -5.24 20.29 2.42
C ILE A 124 -5.15 19.32 1.24
N ALA A 125 -6.26 18.69 0.87
CA ALA A 125 -6.30 17.77 -0.28
C ALA A 125 -5.90 18.43 -1.60
N LYS A 126 -6.12 19.74 -1.74
CA LYS A 126 -5.76 20.56 -2.90
C LYS A 126 -4.36 21.18 -2.81
N GLY A 127 -3.60 20.90 -1.74
CA GLY A 127 -2.25 21.41 -1.56
C GLY A 127 -2.16 22.89 -1.12
N HIS A 128 -3.26 23.49 -0.66
CA HIS A 128 -3.28 24.88 -0.19
C HIS A 128 -2.97 25.00 1.31
N LEU A 129 -3.08 23.91 2.07
CA LEU A 129 -2.73 23.85 3.49
C LEU A 129 -1.80 22.65 3.75
N ASP A 130 -0.91 22.78 4.73
CA ASP A 130 0.05 21.73 5.07
C ASP A 130 -0.63 20.63 5.90
N ALA A 131 -0.73 19.42 5.35
CA ALA A 131 -1.34 18.28 6.05
C ALA A 131 -0.70 18.00 7.42
N ARG A 132 0.59 18.30 7.61
CA ARG A 132 1.33 17.99 8.85
C ARG A 132 0.97 18.90 10.02
N LYS A 133 0.44 20.10 9.74
CA LYS A 133 0.04 21.08 10.76
C LYS A 133 -1.44 20.95 11.16
N GLY A 134 -2.19 20.05 10.52
CA GLY A 134 -3.58 19.78 10.87
C GLY A 134 -4.54 20.92 10.52
N LEU A 135 -5.68 21.01 11.22
CA LEU A 135 -6.80 21.92 10.91
C LEU A 135 -6.76 23.27 11.65
N GLU A 136 -5.79 23.47 12.54
CA GLU A 136 -5.61 24.72 13.29
C GLU A 136 -5.06 25.87 12.43
N GLN A 137 -4.75 25.59 11.16
CA GLN A 137 -4.25 26.58 10.22
C GLN A 137 -5.40 27.45 9.70
N GLU A 138 -5.10 28.72 9.49
CA GLU A 138 -6.02 29.63 8.82
C GLU A 138 -5.91 29.51 7.30
N LEU A 139 -7.05 29.56 6.64
CA LEU A 139 -7.12 29.64 5.18
C LEU A 139 -6.99 31.11 4.77
N GLU A 140 -6.33 31.38 3.64
CA GLU A 140 -6.27 32.73 3.08
C GLU A 140 -7.68 33.29 2.82
N GLU A 141 -7.89 34.56 3.16
CA GLU A 141 -9.19 35.23 3.02
C GLU A 141 -9.72 35.11 1.58
N GLY A 142 -10.98 34.68 1.43
CA GLY A 142 -11.67 34.55 0.15
C GLY A 142 -11.47 33.22 -0.58
N ARG A 143 -10.48 32.39 -0.21
CA ARG A 143 -10.28 31.06 -0.83
C ARG A 143 -11.24 29.97 -0.38
N ALA A 144 -11.97 30.19 0.71
CA ALA A 144 -12.90 29.19 1.25
C ALA A 144 -13.94 28.74 0.21
N GLU A 145 -14.42 29.65 -0.65
CA GLU A 145 -15.41 29.36 -1.69
C GLU A 145 -14.92 28.31 -2.70
N GLU A 146 -13.62 28.28 -3.00
CA GLU A 146 -13.03 27.33 -3.97
C GLU A 146 -13.17 25.87 -3.50
N PHE A 147 -13.22 25.65 -2.17
CA PHE A 147 -13.24 24.32 -1.58
C PHE A 147 -14.62 23.89 -1.08
N LYS A 148 -15.62 24.79 -1.10
CA LYS A 148 -16.97 24.46 -0.60
C LYS A 148 -17.64 23.35 -1.39
N VAL A 149 -17.50 23.35 -2.72
CA VAL A 149 -18.17 22.38 -3.59
C VAL A 149 -17.12 21.65 -4.42
N LEU A 150 -16.75 20.46 -3.96
CA LEU A 150 -15.80 19.58 -4.64
C LEU A 150 -16.32 18.15 -4.64
N ALA A 151 -16.27 17.52 -5.82
CA ALA A 151 -16.54 16.10 -5.98
C ALA A 151 -15.55 15.26 -5.17
N ARG A 152 -16.01 14.16 -4.56
CA ARG A 152 -15.15 13.25 -3.78
C ARG A 152 -14.02 12.68 -4.64
N THR A 153 -14.27 12.37 -5.91
CA THR A 153 -13.23 11.98 -6.88
C THR A 153 -12.16 13.07 -7.04
N ASN A 154 -12.55 14.33 -7.14
CA ASN A 154 -11.61 15.43 -7.34
C ASN A 154 -10.73 15.63 -6.10
N VAL A 155 -11.30 15.48 -4.90
CA VAL A 155 -10.56 15.49 -3.64
C VAL A 155 -9.54 14.35 -3.63
N LEU A 156 -9.97 13.14 -3.97
CA LEU A 156 -9.09 11.97 -4.01
C LEU A 156 -7.94 12.14 -5.02
N GLN A 157 -8.26 12.58 -6.24
CA GLN A 157 -7.25 12.85 -7.26
C GLN A 157 -6.20 13.82 -6.77
N SER A 158 -6.64 14.92 -6.14
CA SER A 158 -5.71 15.95 -5.63
C SER A 158 -4.81 15.41 -4.50
N VAL A 159 -5.34 14.59 -3.58
CA VAL A 159 -4.53 13.94 -2.54
C VAL A 159 -3.49 12.99 -3.14
N LEU A 160 -3.86 12.19 -4.15
CA LEU A 160 -2.96 11.21 -4.76
C LEU A 160 -1.92 11.86 -5.68
N SER A 161 -2.23 13.03 -6.25
CA SER A 161 -1.31 13.82 -7.10
C SER A 161 -0.50 14.85 -6.32
N ASP A 162 -0.64 14.95 -5.00
CA ASP A 162 0.02 15.97 -4.20
C ASP A 162 1.53 15.68 -4.04
N GLU A 163 2.38 16.59 -4.53
CA GLU A 163 3.84 16.47 -4.48
C GLU A 163 4.42 16.60 -3.06
N THR A 164 3.69 17.24 -2.14
CA THR A 164 4.14 17.45 -0.75
C THR A 164 3.86 16.22 0.11
N LEU A 165 2.74 15.54 -0.14
CA LEU A 165 2.38 14.26 0.48
C LEU A 165 3.16 13.10 -0.15
N ASN A 166 3.35 13.13 -1.47
CA ASN A 166 4.11 12.15 -2.24
C ASN A 166 3.79 10.68 -1.90
N LEU A 167 2.51 10.40 -1.61
CA LEU A 167 2.07 9.20 -0.92
C LEU A 167 2.35 7.92 -1.71
N LEU A 168 2.01 7.90 -3.00
CA LEU A 168 2.17 6.70 -3.85
C LEU A 168 3.66 6.34 -4.08
N PRO A 169 4.54 7.30 -4.44
CA PRO A 169 5.98 7.04 -4.49
C PRO A 169 6.54 6.52 -3.16
N GLU A 170 6.24 7.16 -2.03
CA GLU A 170 6.75 6.74 -0.72
C GLU A 170 6.29 5.33 -0.33
N LEU A 171 5.00 5.01 -0.53
CA LEU A 171 4.47 3.67 -0.27
C LEU A 171 5.10 2.63 -1.20
N SER A 172 5.35 2.99 -2.46
CA SER A 172 5.97 2.07 -3.42
C SER A 172 7.39 1.68 -3.04
N GLU A 173 8.12 2.49 -2.28
CA GLU A 173 9.47 2.16 -1.82
C GLU A 173 9.45 0.94 -0.87
N LYS A 174 8.39 0.83 -0.07
CA LYS A 174 8.22 -0.23 0.94
C LYS A 174 7.44 -1.43 0.41
N PHE A 175 6.44 -1.19 -0.45
CA PHE A 175 5.49 -2.20 -0.91
C PHE A 175 5.44 -2.28 -2.43
N ASP A 176 5.07 -3.45 -2.96
CA ASP A 176 4.63 -3.59 -4.34
C ASP A 176 3.16 -3.15 -4.43
N LEU A 177 2.88 -2.00 -5.05
CA LEU A 177 1.54 -1.43 -5.11
C LEU A 177 0.75 -2.02 -6.26
N VAL A 178 -0.41 -2.60 -5.95
CA VAL A 178 -1.37 -3.06 -6.97
C VAL A 178 -2.71 -2.40 -6.76
N THR A 179 -3.04 -1.49 -7.66
CA THR A 179 -4.25 -0.68 -7.57
C THR A 179 -5.40 -1.30 -8.37
N PHE A 180 -6.58 -1.30 -7.76
CA PHE A 180 -7.84 -1.72 -8.35
C PHE A 180 -8.87 -0.61 -8.21
N THR A 181 -9.71 -0.40 -9.23
CA THR A 181 -10.99 0.30 -9.05
C THR A 181 -12.12 -0.69 -8.89
N PHE A 182 -13.10 -0.38 -8.05
CA PHE A 182 -14.23 -1.26 -7.77
C PHE A 182 -15.58 -0.53 -7.71
N GLY A 183 -16.66 -1.28 -7.89
CA GLY A 183 -18.02 -0.74 -7.82
C GLY A 183 -19.07 -1.84 -7.88
N LEU A 184 -19.87 -1.93 -8.95
CA LEU A 184 -20.96 -2.91 -9.06
C LEU A 184 -20.45 -4.32 -9.40
N GLY A 185 -21.03 -5.34 -8.75
CA GLY A 185 -20.94 -6.74 -9.17
C GLY A 185 -19.59 -7.42 -8.91
N GLY A 186 -18.79 -6.92 -7.96
CA GLY A 186 -17.48 -7.47 -7.64
C GLY A 186 -16.44 -7.33 -8.76
N GLN A 187 -16.76 -6.67 -9.86
CA GLN A 187 -15.81 -6.41 -10.95
C GLN A 187 -14.76 -5.42 -10.46
N VAL A 188 -13.53 -5.91 -10.34
CA VAL A 188 -12.37 -5.07 -10.04
C VAL A 188 -11.53 -4.92 -11.30
N ARG A 189 -11.19 -3.67 -11.64
CA ARG A 189 -10.30 -3.34 -12.75
C ARG A 189 -8.92 -3.04 -12.17
N GLU A 190 -7.93 -3.87 -12.51
CA GLU A 190 -6.54 -3.58 -12.16
C GLU A 190 -6.06 -2.39 -13.00
N LEU A 191 -5.48 -1.38 -12.35
CA LEU A 191 -4.88 -0.23 -13.02
C LEU A 191 -3.46 -0.55 -13.46
N GLN A 192 -2.93 0.24 -14.40
CA GLN A 192 -1.56 0.08 -14.86
C GLN A 192 -0.59 0.17 -13.69
N ARG A 193 0.26 -0.85 -13.53
CA ARG A 193 1.29 -0.87 -12.50
C ARG A 193 2.42 0.08 -12.86
N ALA A 194 2.89 0.82 -11.86
CA ALA A 194 4.14 1.54 -11.94
C ALA A 194 5.29 0.54 -11.99
N HIS A 195 6.03 0.50 -13.09
CA HIS A 195 7.17 -0.40 -13.25
C HIS A 195 8.44 0.37 -12.95
N ARG A 196 9.26 -0.18 -12.05
CA ARG A 196 10.63 0.30 -11.90
C ARG A 196 11.44 -0.25 -13.05
N VAL A 197 12.00 0.65 -13.85
CA VAL A 197 13.01 0.25 -14.83
C VAL A 197 14.23 -0.17 -14.03
N GLN A 198 14.52 -1.46 -14.08
CA GLN A 198 15.77 -2.01 -13.58
C GLN A 198 16.73 -1.97 -14.76
N GLU A 199 17.76 -1.13 -14.67
CA GLU A 199 18.85 -1.18 -15.65
C GLU A 199 19.57 -2.53 -15.54
N ASP A 200 20.06 -3.05 -16.68
CA ASP A 200 20.79 -4.32 -16.77
C ASP A 200 22.08 -4.33 -15.93
N ASP A 201 22.53 -3.18 -15.41
CA ASP A 201 23.64 -3.09 -14.47
C ASP A 201 23.14 -3.31 -13.02
N PRO A 202 23.51 -4.44 -12.38
CA PRO A 202 23.11 -4.74 -11.00
C PRO A 202 23.67 -3.75 -9.96
N ASN A 203 24.62 -2.88 -10.32
CA ASN A 203 25.14 -1.83 -9.45
C ASN A 203 24.39 -0.48 -9.58
N THR A 204 23.50 -0.31 -10.56
CA THR A 204 22.69 0.92 -10.63
C THR A 204 21.56 0.86 -9.60
N PRO A 205 21.43 1.87 -8.71
CA PRO A 205 20.29 1.95 -7.80
C PRO A 205 18.99 1.98 -8.60
N VAL A 206 18.05 1.09 -8.26
CA VAL A 206 16.74 1.05 -8.92
C VAL A 206 16.08 2.42 -8.82
N ALA A 207 15.70 2.99 -9.97
CA ALA A 207 15.11 4.32 -10.03
C ALA A 207 13.88 4.42 -9.11
N LYS A 208 13.80 5.53 -8.35
CA LYS A 208 12.64 5.82 -7.53
C LYS A 208 11.47 6.18 -8.45
N LEU A 209 10.30 5.61 -8.15
CA LEU A 209 9.07 5.99 -8.84
C LEU A 209 8.70 7.42 -8.45
N THR A 210 8.08 8.12 -9.38
CA THR A 210 7.56 9.48 -9.24
C THR A 210 6.06 9.48 -9.50
N LEU A 211 5.37 10.60 -9.24
CA LEU A 211 3.94 10.70 -9.52
C LEU A 211 3.58 10.45 -10.99
N LYS A 212 4.51 10.71 -11.92
CA LYS A 212 4.33 10.45 -13.36
C LYS A 212 4.17 8.97 -13.70
N ASP A 213 4.64 8.08 -12.83
CA ASP A 213 4.51 6.63 -12.99
C ASP A 213 3.11 6.11 -12.60
N PHE A 214 2.23 6.99 -12.13
CA PHE A 214 0.85 6.71 -11.75
C PHE A 214 -0.15 7.53 -12.60
N PRO A 215 -0.14 7.40 -13.95
CA PRO A 215 -0.99 8.22 -14.83
C PRO A 215 -2.49 7.95 -14.63
N TRP A 216 -2.84 6.80 -14.05
CA TRP A 216 -4.23 6.42 -13.78
C TRP A 216 -4.92 7.31 -12.75
N ILE A 217 -4.20 8.17 -12.01
CA ILE A 217 -4.80 9.14 -11.07
C ILE A 217 -5.79 10.05 -11.83
N ASP A 218 -5.39 10.55 -12.99
CA ASP A 218 -6.22 11.43 -13.82
C ASP A 218 -7.39 10.68 -14.48
N GLU A 219 -7.30 9.35 -14.57
CA GLU A 219 -8.34 8.46 -15.11
C GLU A 219 -9.35 7.99 -14.06
N LEU A 220 -9.17 8.35 -12.78
CA LEU A 220 -10.12 7.99 -11.73
C LEU A 220 -11.49 8.63 -12.02
N GLY A 221 -12.51 7.80 -12.06
CA GLY A 221 -13.88 8.22 -12.36
C GLY A 221 -14.91 7.41 -11.59
N ALA A 222 -16.16 7.82 -11.72
CA ALA A 222 -17.29 7.29 -10.96
C ALA A 222 -18.30 6.60 -11.91
N VAL A 223 -17.89 5.46 -12.45
CA VAL A 223 -18.59 4.76 -13.54
C VAL A 223 -19.64 3.76 -13.07
N HIS A 224 -19.57 3.28 -11.82
CA HIS A 224 -20.47 2.22 -11.33
C HIS A 224 -21.67 2.76 -10.57
N SER A 225 -22.84 2.17 -10.75
CA SER A 225 -24.06 2.61 -10.09
C SER A 225 -24.19 2.21 -8.61
N ALA A 226 -23.28 1.36 -8.10
CA ALA A 226 -23.35 0.75 -6.78
C ALA A 226 -21.95 0.48 -6.22
N THR A 227 -21.88 0.16 -4.92
CA THR A 227 -20.66 -0.08 -4.16
C THR A 227 -20.68 -1.49 -3.54
N ALA A 228 -20.13 -2.47 -4.25
CA ALA A 228 -20.08 -3.88 -3.85
C ALA A 228 -18.81 -4.23 -3.05
N MET A 229 -18.50 -3.45 -2.01
CA MET A 229 -17.23 -3.51 -1.28
C MET A 229 -16.82 -4.93 -0.84
N GLY A 230 -17.72 -5.72 -0.26
CA GLY A 230 -17.39 -7.08 0.17
C GLY A 230 -17.00 -8.01 -0.98
N ASP A 231 -17.78 -8.00 -2.07
CA ASP A 231 -17.47 -8.81 -3.25
C ASP A 231 -16.12 -8.41 -3.87
N SER A 232 -15.84 -7.10 -3.93
CA SER A 232 -14.58 -6.56 -4.45
C SER A 232 -13.37 -6.91 -3.58
N LEU A 233 -13.52 -6.89 -2.25
CA LEU A 233 -12.49 -7.34 -1.32
C LEU A 233 -12.18 -8.83 -1.51
N ARG A 234 -13.22 -9.66 -1.63
CA ARG A 234 -13.06 -11.09 -1.88
C ARG A 234 -12.42 -11.36 -3.24
N GLU A 235 -12.84 -10.66 -4.28
CA GLU A 235 -12.29 -10.82 -5.64
C GLU A 235 -10.81 -10.42 -5.71
N THR A 236 -10.41 -9.29 -5.11
CA THR A 236 -9.00 -8.88 -5.08
C THR A 236 -8.12 -9.86 -4.31
N LEU A 237 -8.60 -10.36 -3.16
CA LEU A 237 -7.94 -11.43 -2.41
C LEU A 237 -7.78 -12.70 -3.27
N ASN A 238 -8.83 -13.07 -4.02
CA ASN A 238 -8.82 -14.23 -4.90
C ASN A 238 -7.80 -14.10 -6.05
N ARG A 239 -7.72 -12.92 -6.67
CA ARG A 239 -6.76 -12.64 -7.76
C ARG A 239 -5.31 -12.68 -7.33
N LYS A 240 -5.03 -12.41 -6.05
CA LYS A 240 -3.68 -12.37 -5.49
C LYS A 240 -3.41 -13.49 -4.48
N ARG A 241 -4.19 -14.57 -4.54
CA ARG A 241 -3.92 -15.79 -3.74
C ARG A 241 -2.50 -16.29 -4.00
N GLY A 242 -1.83 -16.71 -2.92
CA GLY A 242 -0.46 -17.21 -2.97
C GLY A 242 0.61 -16.12 -3.01
N GLN A 243 0.23 -14.83 -3.08
CA GLN A 243 1.17 -13.71 -2.94
C GLN A 243 1.25 -13.30 -1.47
N SER A 244 2.42 -12.82 -1.03
CA SER A 244 2.58 -12.25 0.31
C SER A 244 1.99 -10.84 0.34
N LEU A 245 0.79 -10.70 0.89
CA LEU A 245 0.12 -9.40 1.02
C LEU A 245 0.55 -8.69 2.30
N ALA A 246 0.92 -7.42 2.18
CA ALA A 246 1.14 -6.52 3.33
C ALA A 246 -0.18 -6.07 3.95
N GLY A 247 -1.24 -6.00 3.14
CA GLY A 247 -2.55 -5.51 3.53
C GLY A 247 -3.35 -5.02 2.33
N ILE A 248 -4.51 -4.46 2.64
CA ILE A 248 -5.43 -3.84 1.70
C ILE A 248 -5.76 -2.43 2.17
N TRP A 249 -5.51 -1.44 1.33
CA TRP A 249 -5.91 -0.05 1.53
C TRP A 249 -7.14 0.27 0.69
N VAL A 250 -8.27 0.52 1.36
CA VAL A 250 -9.56 0.84 0.75
C VAL A 250 -9.82 2.33 0.83
N ILE A 251 -10.14 2.93 -0.30
CA ILE A 251 -10.48 4.34 -0.47
C ILE A 251 -11.93 4.41 -0.96
N SER A 252 -12.83 4.94 -0.14
CA SER A 252 -14.28 4.98 -0.43
C SER A 252 -14.94 6.05 0.44
N ASP A 253 -16.17 6.43 0.09
CA ASP A 253 -17.05 7.22 0.96
C ASP A 253 -17.72 6.38 2.06
N GLY A 254 -17.43 5.08 2.11
CA GLY A 254 -17.94 4.16 3.12
C GLY A 254 -19.28 3.52 2.76
N ALA A 255 -19.82 3.79 1.57
CA ALA A 255 -21.06 3.17 1.12
C ALA A 255 -20.89 1.66 0.88
N HIS A 256 -21.96 0.92 1.15
CA HIS A 256 -22.12 -0.46 0.73
C HIS A 256 -23.61 -0.72 0.50
N ASN A 257 -23.99 -1.05 -0.72
CA ASN A 257 -25.41 -1.16 -1.10
C ASN A 257 -25.74 -2.43 -1.90
N THR A 258 -24.75 -3.30 -2.16
CA THR A 258 -24.96 -4.57 -2.87
C THR A 258 -23.84 -5.56 -2.58
N GLY A 259 -24.10 -6.84 -2.82
CA GLY A 259 -23.12 -7.91 -2.64
C GLY A 259 -23.01 -8.39 -1.20
N VAL A 260 -21.93 -9.11 -0.91
CA VAL A 260 -21.66 -9.66 0.42
C VAL A 260 -21.31 -8.55 1.41
N GLN A 261 -21.80 -8.68 2.66
CA GLN A 261 -21.50 -7.72 3.72
C GLN A 261 -19.98 -7.64 3.99
N PRO A 262 -19.39 -6.44 4.06
CA PRO A 262 -17.95 -6.27 4.29
C PRO A 262 -17.47 -6.93 5.59
N ARG A 263 -18.31 -6.99 6.62
CA ARG A 263 -17.98 -7.66 7.89
C ARG A 263 -17.68 -9.14 7.72
N THR A 264 -18.42 -9.84 6.85
CA THR A 264 -18.20 -11.27 6.57
C THR A 264 -16.83 -11.49 5.92
N VAL A 265 -16.48 -10.64 4.95
CA VAL A 265 -15.18 -10.70 4.26
C VAL A 265 -14.03 -10.26 5.17
N GLY A 266 -14.30 -9.37 6.12
CA GLY A 266 -13.34 -8.99 7.16
C GLY A 266 -12.86 -10.19 7.99
N SER A 267 -13.74 -11.15 8.31
CA SER A 267 -13.35 -12.39 8.97
C SER A 267 -12.45 -13.28 8.10
N GLU A 268 -12.71 -13.35 6.79
CA GLU A 268 -11.87 -14.08 5.83
C GLU A 268 -10.45 -13.47 5.76
N LEU A 269 -10.38 -12.13 5.68
CA LEU A 269 -9.12 -11.38 5.64
C LEU A 269 -8.33 -11.51 6.95
N SER A 270 -9.01 -11.47 8.11
CA SER A 270 -8.37 -11.69 9.40
C SER A 270 -7.78 -13.09 9.52
N ASN A 271 -8.49 -14.13 9.04
CA ASN A 271 -7.98 -15.51 9.04
C ASN A 271 -6.78 -15.68 8.09
N ALA A 272 -6.75 -14.90 7.01
CA ALA A 272 -5.62 -14.84 6.08
C ALA A 272 -4.45 -13.97 6.59
N GLY A 273 -4.59 -13.30 7.74
CA GLY A 273 -3.56 -12.39 8.27
C GLY A 273 -3.38 -11.11 7.46
N VAL A 274 -4.40 -10.69 6.69
CA VAL A 274 -4.33 -9.53 5.80
C VAL A 274 -5.03 -8.33 6.46
N PRO A 275 -4.30 -7.29 6.90
CA PRO A 275 -4.89 -6.11 7.51
C PRO A 275 -5.64 -5.24 6.48
N LEU A 276 -6.72 -4.59 6.94
CA LEU A 276 -7.52 -3.64 6.18
C LEU A 276 -7.32 -2.21 6.71
N TYR A 277 -7.03 -1.28 5.82
CA TYR A 277 -6.89 0.15 6.10
C TYR A 277 -7.93 0.93 5.31
N PHE A 278 -8.68 1.83 5.95
CA PHE A 278 -9.69 2.65 5.28
C PHE A 278 -9.26 4.11 5.21
N TYR A 279 -9.46 4.72 4.05
CA TYR A 279 -9.41 6.16 3.84
C TYR A 279 -10.78 6.63 3.37
N GLY A 280 -11.51 7.28 4.29
CA GLY A 280 -12.84 7.81 4.05
C GLY A 280 -12.79 9.11 3.25
N VAL A 281 -13.56 9.20 2.17
CA VAL A 281 -13.69 10.42 1.36
C VAL A 281 -15.11 10.96 1.46
N GLY A 282 -15.25 12.19 1.96
CA GLY A 282 -16.56 12.82 2.11
C GLY A 282 -16.49 14.01 3.07
N ILE A 283 -17.61 14.27 3.74
CA ILE A 283 -17.77 15.32 4.75
C ILE A 283 -18.18 14.71 6.08
N THR A 284 -17.83 15.35 7.20
CA THR A 284 -18.14 14.81 8.53
C THR A 284 -19.58 15.05 8.95
N SER A 285 -20.22 16.08 8.39
CA SER A 285 -21.58 16.49 8.71
C SER A 285 -22.42 16.64 7.44
N PRO A 286 -22.87 15.54 6.81
CA PRO A 286 -23.72 15.61 5.64
C PRO A 286 -25.09 16.18 5.97
N ARG A 287 -25.59 17.05 5.08
CA ARG A 287 -26.98 17.52 5.10
C ARG A 287 -27.82 16.48 4.36
N ASP A 288 -28.82 15.93 5.03
CA ASP A 288 -29.68 14.91 4.45
C ASP A 288 -31.15 15.17 4.81
N ILE A 289 -32.05 14.89 3.87
CA ILE A 289 -33.50 15.02 4.01
C ILE A 289 -34.14 13.81 3.34
N ILE A 290 -35.00 13.12 4.08
CA ILE A 290 -35.75 11.99 3.55
C ILE A 290 -37.21 12.04 3.99
N ILE A 291 -38.12 11.79 3.05
CA ILE A 291 -39.51 11.48 3.36
C ILE A 291 -39.56 10.02 3.83
N THR A 292 -39.81 9.83 5.12
CA THR A 292 -39.87 8.49 5.74
C THR A 292 -41.24 7.86 5.61
N GLU A 293 -42.30 8.66 5.66
CA GLU A 293 -43.68 8.21 5.60
C GLU A 293 -44.56 9.29 4.97
N MET A 294 -45.55 8.87 4.19
CA MET A 294 -46.63 9.72 3.68
C MET A 294 -47.94 8.95 3.90
N ASP A 295 -48.77 9.43 4.80
CA ASP A 295 -50.07 8.87 5.11
C ASP A 295 -51.15 9.70 4.41
N ALA A 296 -51.86 9.07 3.47
CA ALA A 296 -52.92 9.67 2.68
C ALA A 296 -54.01 8.63 2.38
N PRO A 297 -55.30 9.02 2.38
CA PRO A 297 -56.36 8.11 1.96
C PRO A 297 -56.16 7.61 0.52
N PRO A 298 -56.37 6.31 0.24
CA PRO A 298 -56.16 5.74 -1.10
C PRO A 298 -57.24 6.15 -2.10
N ALA A 299 -58.37 6.69 -1.64
CA ALA A 299 -59.46 7.20 -2.46
C ALA A 299 -60.16 8.36 -1.74
N ALA A 300 -60.71 9.28 -2.54
CA ALA A 300 -61.42 10.47 -2.09
C ALA A 300 -62.59 10.77 -3.03
N PHE A 301 -63.61 11.45 -2.54
CA PHE A 301 -64.66 11.97 -3.42
C PHE A 301 -64.18 13.24 -4.12
N LEU A 302 -64.78 13.52 -5.28
CA LEU A 302 -64.55 14.77 -5.98
C LEU A 302 -64.99 15.93 -5.08
N GLU A 303 -64.14 16.94 -4.94
CA GLU A 303 -64.31 18.13 -4.07
C GLU A 303 -64.06 17.91 -2.56
N ASP A 304 -63.61 16.73 -2.11
CA ASP A 304 -63.19 16.53 -0.71
C ASP A 304 -61.77 17.08 -0.45
N GLU A 305 -61.58 17.71 0.71
CA GLU A 305 -60.25 18.04 1.24
C GLU A 305 -59.62 16.81 1.90
N LEU A 306 -58.38 16.50 1.51
CA LEU A 306 -57.64 15.36 2.05
C LEU A 306 -56.54 15.83 2.99
N LEU A 307 -56.51 15.24 4.18
CA LEU A 307 -55.38 15.39 5.10
C LEU A 307 -54.28 14.41 4.69
N VAL A 308 -53.14 14.94 4.28
CA VAL A 308 -51.94 14.15 3.95
C VAL A 308 -50.89 14.46 4.99
N ARG A 309 -50.48 13.45 5.76
CA ARG A 309 -49.45 13.60 6.79
C ARG A 309 -48.13 13.10 6.25
N VAL A 310 -47.09 13.93 6.33
CA VAL A 310 -45.76 13.55 5.86
C VAL A 310 -44.81 13.52 7.05
N ARG A 311 -44.06 12.42 7.21
CA ARG A 311 -42.95 12.36 8.17
C ARG A 311 -41.65 12.55 7.43
N VAL A 312 -40.94 13.62 7.77
CA VAL A 312 -39.64 13.95 7.21
C VAL A 312 -38.59 13.70 8.29
N ARG A 313 -37.49 13.07 7.91
CA ARG A 313 -36.28 13.00 8.71
C ARG A 313 -35.24 13.91 8.10
N SER A 314 -34.66 14.78 8.91
CA SER A 314 -33.61 15.71 8.50
C SER A 314 -32.38 15.55 9.38
N GLN A 315 -31.20 15.76 8.77
CA GLN A 315 -29.91 15.80 9.44
C GLN A 315 -29.12 17.02 8.96
N GLY A 316 -28.49 17.74 9.89
CA GLY A 316 -27.63 18.89 9.58
C GLY A 316 -28.39 20.11 9.04
N LEU A 317 -29.68 20.23 9.37
CA LEU A 317 -30.59 21.25 8.83
C LEU A 317 -31.31 22.07 9.89
N ALA A 318 -30.92 21.91 11.16
CA ALA A 318 -31.55 22.64 12.25
C ALA A 318 -31.52 24.16 12.02
N GLY A 319 -32.70 24.80 12.08
CA GLY A 319 -32.86 26.24 11.85
C GLY A 319 -32.99 26.66 10.38
N GLU A 320 -32.89 25.72 9.44
CA GLU A 320 -33.17 25.94 8.02
C GLU A 320 -34.64 25.70 7.71
N ASN A 321 -35.09 26.25 6.57
CA ASN A 321 -36.42 25.99 6.03
C ASN A 321 -36.32 25.17 4.74
N GLY A 322 -37.20 24.19 4.57
CA GLY A 322 -37.41 23.45 3.33
C GLY A 322 -38.80 23.70 2.76
N GLN A 323 -38.98 23.45 1.46
CA GLN A 323 -40.30 23.41 0.83
C GLN A 323 -40.74 21.97 0.63
N LEU A 324 -41.89 21.61 1.19
CA LEU A 324 -42.57 20.36 0.90
C LEU A 324 -43.62 20.62 -0.18
N ILE A 325 -43.48 19.94 -1.32
CA ILE A 325 -44.38 20.10 -2.47
C ILE A 325 -45.12 18.78 -2.69
N LEU A 326 -46.45 18.82 -2.60
CA LEU A 326 -47.31 17.70 -2.93
C LEU A 326 -47.79 17.86 -4.38
N THR A 327 -47.61 16.80 -5.19
CA THR A 327 -48.05 16.78 -6.59
C THR A 327 -49.04 15.65 -6.83
N LEU A 328 -50.04 15.91 -7.68
CA LEU A 328 -51.02 14.94 -8.15
C LEU A 328 -51.04 14.96 -9.67
N ASN A 329 -50.77 13.83 -10.32
CA ASN A 329 -50.68 13.72 -11.78
C ASN A 329 -49.70 14.71 -12.46
N GLY A 330 -48.70 15.19 -11.72
CA GLY A 330 -47.71 16.16 -12.21
C GLY A 330 -48.04 17.62 -11.91
N ASP A 331 -49.24 17.91 -11.41
CA ASP A 331 -49.64 19.25 -10.98
C ASP A 331 -49.38 19.43 -9.48
N THR A 332 -48.85 20.59 -9.09
CA THR A 332 -48.69 20.94 -7.68
C THR A 332 -50.06 21.21 -7.05
N VAL A 333 -50.40 20.45 -6.01
CA VAL A 333 -51.68 20.56 -5.29
C VAL A 333 -51.54 21.20 -3.91
N ALA A 334 -50.36 21.14 -3.29
CA ALA A 334 -50.06 21.84 -2.05
C ALA A 334 -48.56 22.13 -1.94
N GLU A 335 -48.24 23.21 -1.22
CA GLU A 335 -46.88 23.60 -0.88
C GLU A 335 -46.86 24.08 0.58
N GLU A 336 -45.93 23.56 1.37
CA GLU A 336 -45.76 23.93 2.77
C GLU A 336 -44.30 24.20 3.10
N THR A 337 -44.05 25.24 3.89
CA THR A 337 -42.70 25.55 4.39
C THR A 337 -42.46 24.80 5.69
N VAL A 338 -41.44 23.94 5.69
CA VAL A 338 -41.03 23.12 6.82
C VAL A 338 -39.84 23.78 7.50
N ALA A 339 -40.01 24.24 8.74
CA ALA A 339 -38.89 24.63 9.58
C ALA A 339 -38.28 23.37 10.22
N PHE A 340 -37.00 23.10 9.92
CA PHE A 340 -36.30 21.93 10.43
C PHE A 340 -35.83 22.15 11.87
N GLY A 341 -36.25 21.26 12.77
CA GLY A 341 -35.75 21.17 14.13
C GLY A 341 -34.38 20.49 14.25
N PRO A 342 -33.97 20.09 15.46
CA PRO A 342 -32.80 19.22 15.67
C PRO A 342 -32.87 17.94 14.83
N ASP A 343 -31.71 17.33 14.57
CA ASP A 343 -31.60 16.07 13.82
C ASP A 343 -32.60 15.03 14.33
N GLY A 344 -33.40 14.48 13.41
CA GLY A 344 -34.46 13.55 13.78
C GLY A 344 -35.65 13.58 12.84
N GLU A 345 -36.73 12.92 13.27
CA GLU A 345 -38.00 12.88 12.57
C GLU A 345 -38.94 13.98 13.05
N GLN A 346 -39.56 14.65 12.10
CA GLN A 346 -40.62 15.62 12.32
C GLN A 346 -41.82 15.26 11.45
N GLN A 347 -43.01 15.32 12.04
CA GLN A 347 -44.26 15.15 11.32
C GLN A 347 -44.74 16.53 10.86
N ILE A 348 -45.06 16.65 9.58
CA ILE A 348 -45.63 17.83 8.94
C ILE A 348 -47.11 17.53 8.71
N PRO A 349 -48.01 18.35 9.29
CA PRO A 349 -49.44 18.06 9.37
C PRO A 349 -50.19 18.15 8.05
#